data_AF-A0A2M7UZT8-F1
#
_entry.id   AF-A0A2M7UZT8-F1
#
_cell.length_a   1.000
_cell.length_b   1.000
_cell.length_c   1.000
_cell.angle_alpha   90.00
_cell.angle_beta   90.00
_cell.angle_gamma   90.00
#
_symmetry.space_group_name_H-M   'P 1'
#
loop_
_entity.id
_entity.type
_entity.pdbx_description
1 polymer ?
#
loop_
_entity_poly.entity_id
_entity_poly.type
_entity_poly.pdbx_seq_one_letter_code
_entity_poly.pdbx_strand_id
1 'polypeptide(L)'
;ILRELNEDPDDIEDIYFTGAIDDPNKTDFFFEYKDKEGRWHNYTPDFLIRKKNGKMLIVEIKGEPFKDKQKEKEMRRVENLNLERLKYEILETSRDELGFNETEKVKKWIYK
;
A
#
# COMPACT_ATOMS: atom_id res chain seq x y z
N ILE A 1 -10.34 4.32 5.56
CA ILE A 1 -9.00 4.33 4.93
C ILE A 1 -8.39 5.74 4.88
N LEU A 2 -9.01 6.73 4.22
CA LEU A 2 -8.44 8.09 4.10
C LEU A 2 -8.18 8.79 5.43
N ARG A 3 -9.13 8.70 6.37
CA ARG A 3 -8.96 9.20 7.74
C ARG A 3 -7.69 8.68 8.41
N GLU A 4 -7.44 7.38 8.25
CA GLU A 4 -6.31 6.69 8.87
C GLU A 4 -4.97 7.05 8.21
N LEU A 5 -5.01 7.33 6.90
CA LEU A 5 -3.86 7.84 6.15
C LEU A 5 -3.66 9.36 6.34
N ASN A 6 -4.61 10.04 6.99
CA ASN A 6 -4.62 11.49 7.16
C ASN A 6 -4.65 12.23 5.80
N GLU A 7 -5.34 11.66 4.82
CA GLU A 7 -5.56 12.22 3.49
C GLU A 7 -6.82 13.09 3.44
N ASP A 8 -6.75 14.18 2.68
CA ASP A 8 -7.91 15.00 2.36
C ASP A 8 -8.73 14.34 1.24
N PRO A 9 -10.01 13.99 1.44
CA PRO A 9 -10.87 13.47 0.39
C PRO A 9 -10.95 14.36 -0.85
N ASP A 10 -10.82 15.68 -0.70
CA ASP A 10 -10.87 16.61 -1.84
C ASP A 10 -9.64 16.52 -2.75
N ASP A 11 -8.54 15.93 -2.27
CA ASP A 11 -7.34 15.64 -3.07
C ASP A 11 -7.40 14.29 -3.80
N ILE A 12 -8.41 13.47 -3.54
CA ILE A 12 -8.53 12.11 -4.09
C ILE A 12 -9.27 12.15 -5.42
N GLU A 13 -8.70 11.46 -6.42
CA GLU A 13 -9.32 11.22 -7.72
C GLU A 13 -10.15 9.92 -7.64
N ASP A 14 -9.51 8.81 -7.26
CA ASP A 14 -10.11 7.47 -7.26
C ASP A 14 -9.61 6.64 -6.07
N ILE A 15 -10.45 5.70 -5.61
CA ILE A 15 -10.07 4.63 -4.69
C ILE A 15 -10.51 3.31 -5.29
N TYR A 16 -9.54 2.41 -5.52
CA TYR A 16 -9.81 1.03 -5.93
C TYR A 16 -9.57 0.11 -4.73
N PHE A 17 -10.54 -0.73 -4.45
CA PHE A 17 -10.35 -1.89 -3.58
C PHE A 17 -10.00 -3.09 -4.46
N THR A 18 -8.81 -3.65 -4.24
CA THR A 18 -8.25 -4.74 -5.06
C THR A 18 -7.89 -5.97 -4.21
N GLY A 19 -8.14 -5.90 -2.89
CA GLY A 19 -7.93 -7.01 -1.98
C GLY A 19 -8.73 -8.26 -2.35
N ALA A 20 -8.23 -9.43 -1.91
CA ALA A 20 -8.81 -10.75 -2.17
C ALA A 20 -8.90 -11.18 -3.65
N ILE A 21 -8.23 -10.48 -4.57
CA ILE A 21 -8.04 -10.91 -5.96
C ILE A 21 -6.65 -11.55 -6.07
N ASP A 22 -6.57 -12.85 -5.81
CA ASP A 22 -5.33 -13.64 -5.77
C ASP A 22 -5.12 -14.53 -7.00
N ASP A 23 -6.16 -14.73 -7.82
CA ASP A 23 -6.08 -15.48 -9.07
C ASP A 23 -5.57 -14.58 -10.21
N PRO A 24 -4.35 -14.82 -10.74
CA PRO A 24 -3.78 -14.01 -11.83
C PRO A 24 -4.55 -14.16 -13.15
N ASN A 25 -5.47 -15.13 -13.28
CA ASN A 25 -6.35 -15.23 -14.44
C ASN A 25 -7.57 -14.30 -14.34
N LYS A 26 -7.81 -13.70 -13.17
CA LYS A 26 -8.96 -12.81 -12.91
C LYS A 26 -8.57 -11.33 -12.88
N THR A 27 -7.29 -11.02 -12.87
CA THR A 27 -6.78 -9.64 -12.87
C THR A 27 -5.40 -9.58 -13.52
N ASP A 28 -5.17 -8.54 -14.31
CA ASP A 28 -3.84 -8.14 -14.80
C ASP A 28 -3.19 -7.10 -13.87
N PHE A 29 -3.90 -6.63 -12.85
CA PHE A 29 -3.40 -5.72 -11.83
C PHE A 29 -2.79 -6.49 -10.66
N PHE A 30 -1.47 -6.72 -10.74
CA PHE A 30 -0.66 -7.28 -9.68
C PHE A 30 0.77 -6.71 -9.73
N PHE A 31 1.50 -6.86 -8.64
CA PHE A 31 2.94 -6.60 -8.57
C PHE A 31 3.67 -7.92 -8.36
N GLU A 32 4.89 -7.98 -8.88
CA GLU A 32 5.76 -9.14 -8.72
C GLU A 32 6.85 -8.85 -7.68
N TYR A 33 7.12 -9.82 -6.81
CA TYR A 33 8.27 -9.77 -5.91
C TYR A 33 8.96 -11.14 -5.83
N LYS A 34 10.23 -11.17 -5.43
CA LYS A 34 10.97 -12.42 -5.18
C LYS A 34 11.01 -12.75 -3.70
N ASP A 35 10.80 -14.02 -3.36
CA ASP A 35 11.02 -14.52 -2.01
C ASP A 35 12.51 -14.80 -1.71
N LYS A 36 12.80 -15.36 -0.52
CA LYS A 36 14.16 -15.68 -0.09
C LYS A 36 14.83 -16.77 -0.93
N GLU A 37 14.03 -17.61 -1.58
CA GLU A 37 14.47 -18.71 -2.44
C GLU A 37 14.60 -18.24 -3.90
N GLY A 38 14.31 -16.96 -4.18
CA GLY A 38 14.39 -16.37 -5.50
C GLY A 38 13.18 -16.69 -6.40
N ARG A 39 12.12 -17.27 -5.83
CA ARG A 39 10.88 -17.56 -6.56
C ARG A 39 10.07 -16.28 -6.71
N TRP A 40 9.49 -16.10 -7.90
CA TRP A 40 8.57 -15.00 -8.17
C TRP A 40 7.20 -15.28 -7.55
N HIS A 41 6.61 -14.23 -6.99
CA HIS A 41 5.28 -14.22 -6.40
C HIS A 41 4.51 -13.02 -6.93
N ASN A 42 3.23 -13.23 -7.19
CA ASN A 42 2.30 -12.16 -7.49
C ASN A 42 1.65 -11.67 -6.21
N TYR A 43 1.39 -10.38 -6.15
CA TYR A 43 0.75 -9.72 -5.03
C TYR A 43 -0.17 -8.62 -5.55
N THR A 44 -1.41 -8.63 -5.08
CA THR A 44 -2.41 -7.58 -5.34
C THR A 44 -2.61 -6.82 -4.04
N PRO A 45 -2.54 -5.48 -4.04
CA PRO A 45 -2.74 -4.72 -2.82
C PRO A 45 -4.18 -4.72 -2.34
N ASP A 46 -4.43 -4.37 -1.08
CA ASP A 46 -5.80 -4.15 -0.61
C ASP A 46 -6.44 -2.93 -1.27
N PHE A 47 -5.71 -1.81 -1.33
CA PHE A 47 -6.18 -0.58 -1.99
C PHE A 47 -5.11 0.07 -2.87
N LEU A 48 -5.58 0.66 -3.96
CA LEU A 48 -4.87 1.68 -4.73
C LEU A 48 -5.66 2.99 -4.65
N ILE A 49 -5.03 4.05 -4.15
CA ILE A 49 -5.62 5.38 -4.04
C ILE A 49 -4.90 6.32 -5.00
N ARG A 50 -5.62 6.93 -5.93
CA ARG A 50 -5.08 7.92 -6.86
C ARG A 50 -5.43 9.32 -6.38
N LYS A 51 -4.44 10.20 -6.32
CA LYS A 51 -4.62 11.63 -6.02
C LYS A 51 -4.78 12.43 -7.31
N LYS A 52 -5.50 13.55 -7.25
CA LYS A 52 -5.71 14.49 -8.36
C LYS A 52 -4.41 15.04 -8.95
N ASN A 53 -3.34 15.11 -8.13
CA ASN A 53 -2.00 15.53 -8.55
C ASN A 53 -1.18 14.42 -9.26
N GLY A 54 -1.76 13.23 -9.46
CA GLY A 54 -1.10 12.10 -10.11
C GLY A 54 -0.19 11.26 -9.21
N LYS A 55 -0.10 11.55 -7.91
CA LYS A 55 0.49 10.63 -6.92
C LYS A 55 -0.49 9.49 -6.60
N MET A 56 0.06 8.37 -6.16
CA MET A 56 -0.65 7.12 -5.90
C MET A 56 -0.16 6.50 -4.59
N LEU A 57 -1.11 6.06 -3.77
CA LEU A 57 -0.86 5.30 -2.55
C LEU A 57 -1.29 3.85 -2.75
N ILE A 58 -0.36 2.92 -2.59
CA ILE A 58 -0.63 1.49 -2.45
C ILE A 58 -0.76 1.23 -0.96
N VAL A 59 -1.88 0.63 -0.53
CA VAL A 59 -2.18 0.48 0.89
C VAL A 59 -2.54 -0.97 1.20
N GLU A 60 -1.85 -1.53 2.20
CA GLU A 60 -2.18 -2.82 2.81
C GLU A 60 -2.82 -2.62 4.19
N ILE A 61 -3.81 -3.44 4.53
CA ILE A 61 -4.36 -3.53 5.87
C ILE A 61 -3.88 -4.83 6.51
N LYS A 62 -3.23 -4.73 7.67
CA LYS A 62 -2.73 -5.90 8.40
C LYS A 62 -3.20 -5.92 9.84
N GLY A 63 -3.72 -7.07 10.28
CA GLY A 63 -3.95 -7.37 11.69
C GLY A 63 -2.78 -8.15 12.31
N GLU A 64 -2.58 -8.02 13.63
CA GLU A 64 -1.67 -8.90 14.35
C GLU A 64 -2.16 -10.36 14.33
N PRO A 65 -1.26 -11.37 14.17
CA PRO A 65 0.20 -11.34 14.27
C PRO A 65 0.96 -11.52 12.93
N PHE A 66 0.36 -11.23 11.76
CA PHE A 66 0.91 -11.60 10.44
C PHE A 66 1.97 -10.61 9.91
N LYS A 67 3.11 -10.50 10.60
CA LYS A 67 4.26 -9.68 10.19
C LYS A 67 5.38 -10.55 9.61
N ASP A 68 5.43 -10.68 8.28
CA ASP A 68 6.64 -11.13 7.57
C ASP A 68 7.41 -9.91 7.06
N LYS A 69 8.39 -9.47 7.86
CA LYS A 69 9.21 -8.28 7.56
C LYS A 69 9.96 -8.37 6.25
N GLN A 70 10.30 -9.57 5.79
CA GLN A 70 11.03 -9.71 4.53
C GLN A 70 10.08 -9.56 3.34
N LYS A 71 8.90 -10.20 3.41
CA LYS A 71 7.86 -9.99 2.40
C LYS A 71 7.52 -8.50 2.29
N GLU A 72 7.35 -7.81 3.41
CA GLU A 72 7.07 -6.38 3.45
C GLU A 72 8.18 -5.53 2.83
N LYS A 73 9.44 -5.87 3.09
CA LYS A 73 10.58 -5.19 2.47
C LYS A 73 10.56 -5.32 0.96
N GLU A 74 10.25 -6.51 0.43
CA GLU A 74 10.19 -6.75 -1.01
C GLU A 74 8.99 -6.07 -1.65
N MET A 75 7.81 -6.11 -1.02
CA MET A 75 6.62 -5.38 -1.50
C MET A 75 6.86 -3.86 -1.53
N ARG A 76 7.50 -3.29 -0.51
CA ARG A 76 7.88 -1.87 -0.48
C ARG A 76 8.80 -1.44 -1.62
N ARG A 77 9.49 -2.37 -2.30
CA ARG A 77 10.31 -2.02 -3.48
C ARG A 77 9.47 -1.54 -4.66
N VAL A 78 8.15 -1.76 -4.64
CA VAL A 78 7.24 -1.20 -5.65
C VAL A 78 7.35 0.33 -5.75
N GLU A 79 7.68 1.02 -4.64
CA GLU A 79 7.94 2.47 -4.67
C GLU A 79 9.05 2.84 -5.66
N ASN A 80 10.05 1.95 -5.87
CA ASN A 80 11.17 2.21 -6.77
C ASN A 80 10.77 2.22 -8.26
N LEU A 81 9.57 1.73 -8.61
CA LEU A 81 9.05 1.86 -9.98
C LEU A 81 8.85 3.33 -10.34
N ASN A 82 8.46 4.17 -9.38
CA ASN A 82 8.35 5.60 -9.54
C ASN A 82 8.32 6.32 -8.18
N LEU A 83 9.49 6.70 -7.67
CA LEU A 83 9.63 7.30 -6.34
C LEU A 83 8.92 8.67 -6.17
N GLU A 84 8.63 9.36 -7.27
CA GLU A 84 7.93 10.64 -7.26
C GLU A 84 6.42 10.49 -7.14
N ARG A 85 5.88 9.37 -7.66
CA ARG A 85 4.44 9.15 -7.79
C ARG A 85 3.90 8.02 -6.95
N LEU A 86 4.70 7.03 -6.56
CA LEU A 86 4.25 5.84 -5.84
C LEU A 86 4.74 5.85 -4.40
N LYS A 87 3.80 5.60 -3.49
CA LYS A 87 4.08 5.34 -2.08
C LYS A 87 3.36 4.08 -1.64
N TYR A 88 4.02 3.28 -0.81
CA TYR A 88 3.49 2.06 -0.24
C TYR A 88 3.34 2.22 1.27
N GLU A 89 2.12 2.01 1.77
CA GLU A 89 1.81 2.11 3.19
C GLU A 89 1.13 0.86 3.72
N ILE A 90 1.45 0.52 4.97
CA ILE A 90 0.80 -0.57 5.69
C ILE A 90 0.05 0.09 6.85
N LEU A 91 -1.24 -0.19 6.96
CA LEU A 91 -2.06 0.23 8.09
C LEU A 91 -2.22 -0.97 9.03
N GLU A 92 -1.62 -0.86 10.22
CA GLU A 92 -1.67 -1.91 11.24
C GLU A 92 -2.89 -1.78 12.14
N THR A 93 -3.91 -2.63 11.94
CA THR A 93 -5.06 -2.70 12.84
C THR A 93 -4.67 -3.46 14.11
N SER A 94 -4.40 -2.76 15.20
CA SER A 94 -4.49 -3.39 16.52
C SER A 94 -5.98 -3.59 16.85
N ARG A 95 -6.33 -4.61 17.65
CA ARG A 95 -7.71 -4.78 18.10
C ARG A 95 -8.14 -3.47 18.79
N ASP A 96 -9.00 -2.73 18.10
CA ASP A 96 -9.72 -1.50 18.46
C ASP A 96 -9.11 -0.11 18.19
N GLU A 97 -7.80 0.08 17.95
CA GLU A 97 -7.27 1.41 17.51
C GLU A 97 -6.03 1.31 16.59
N LEU A 98 -6.00 2.10 15.50
CA LEU A 98 -4.87 2.19 14.56
C LEU A 98 -3.76 3.09 15.15
N GLY A 99 -2.50 2.62 15.16
CA GLY A 99 -1.38 3.29 15.83
C GLY A 99 -0.88 4.56 15.12
N PHE A 100 -0.90 5.70 15.82
CA PHE A 100 -0.65 7.06 15.33
C PHE A 100 0.77 7.43 14.82
N ASN A 101 1.71 6.50 14.67
CA ASN A 101 3.13 6.86 14.45
C ASN A 101 3.60 6.92 12.99
N GLU A 102 2.81 6.51 12.00
CA GLU A 102 3.24 6.41 10.59
C GLU A 102 2.77 7.58 9.70
N THR A 103 1.73 8.30 10.12
CA THR A 103 1.06 9.35 9.33
C THR A 103 1.88 10.63 9.13
N GLU A 104 2.79 10.98 10.05
CA GLU A 104 3.63 12.18 9.91
C GLU A 104 4.62 12.10 8.73
N LYS A 105 5.13 10.89 8.43
CA LYS A 105 6.09 10.67 7.34
C LYS A 105 5.41 10.81 5.98
N VAL A 106 4.18 10.29 5.88
CA VAL A 106 3.35 10.38 4.67
C VAL A 106 3.00 11.83 4.39
N LYS A 107 2.51 12.58 5.38
CA LYS A 107 2.22 14.02 5.23
C LYS A 107 3.42 14.83 4.71
N LYS A 108 4.61 14.58 5.26
CA LYS A 108 5.84 15.29 4.82
C LYS A 108 6.27 14.93 3.39
N TRP A 109 5.91 13.75 2.88
CA TRP A 109 6.18 13.36 1.48
C TRP A 109 5.14 13.91 0.50
N ILE A 110 3.90 14.07 0.93
CA ILE A 110 2.80 14.52 0.07
C ILE A 110 2.88 16.03 -0.20
N TYR A 111 3.11 16.83 0.86
CA TYR A 111 2.95 18.28 0.84
C TYR A 111 4.28 19.07 0.91
N LYS A 112 5.40 18.43 0.55
CA LYS A 112 6.67 19.14 0.30
C LYS A 112 6.96 19.23 -1.19
#